data_AF-A0A2V6FED7-F1
#
_entry.id   AF-A0A2V6FED7-F1
#
_cell.length_a   1.000
_cell.length_b   1.000
_cell.length_c   1.000
_cell.angle_alpha   90.00
_cell.angle_beta   90.00
_cell.angle_gamma   90.00
#
_symmetry.space_group_name_H-M   'P 1'
#
loop_
_entity.id
_entity.type
_entity.pdbx_description
1 polymer ?
#
loop_
_entity_poly.entity_id
_entity_poly.type
_entity_poly.pdbx_seq_one_letter_code
_entity_poly.pdbx_strand_id
1 'polypeptide(L)'
;MHSSFACGAFGPFCGLIAVLMSPLPARCDEAPAVKVSFRNDVMAVLSKAGCNAGQCHGNANGKAGFKLSLRGEDPEWDYNTLTRDMFGRRANPEDPGQSLILLKPTTQMAHEGGQRFKTDSEEYKFLFEWITKGMPNDSQNAPTPERLEVSPTDEILFEPKNEIQLHARVVFSDGSSRDATRMAVYETANGLVNVTHDGLVQRQNSGETTVLVRYLHLQAPVRLAFVPARSGFVWKNPPANNDIDERIFAKLRALRINMSDLCTDSEFIRRAYLDLLGILPSAEEARAFVNDEVAAADVRGLILQNPKSEIRNPKLASASLRRRLQRRARLIDQLLERPEFADFWALKWSDILRNEEKVLDRKGIQLYHDWIRQSLSEHKPVDRFVRELLSARGSTYLNPPANYYRANRDAVTRAEATAQLFLGARLQCAKCHNHPFEGRRVQPPPIQGAPEQSARWTRYS
;
A
#
# COMPACT_ATOMS: atom_id res chain seq x y z
N MET A 1 32.10 79.59 -28.28
CA MET A 1 32.16 78.76 -29.51
C MET A 1 30.71 78.50 -29.91
N HIS A 2 30.12 79.40 -30.70
CA HIS A 2 29.81 79.19 -32.13
C HIS A 2 28.98 77.91 -32.35
N SER A 3 27.80 77.89 -32.96
CA SER A 3 26.86 78.88 -33.51
C SER A 3 25.80 78.04 -34.26
N SER A 4 24.52 78.43 -34.19
CA SER A 4 23.46 78.42 -35.24
C SER A 4 23.26 77.16 -36.12
N PHE A 5 22.06 76.63 -36.37
CA PHE A 5 20.94 77.11 -37.21
C PHE A 5 19.83 76.02 -37.09
N ALA A 6 18.52 76.18 -37.36
CA ALA A 6 17.58 77.30 -37.54
C ALA A 6 16.18 76.71 -37.80
N CYS A 7 15.14 77.55 -37.66
CA CYS A 7 13.82 77.53 -38.33
C CYS A 7 12.89 76.30 -38.16
N GLY A 8 11.57 76.44 -38.04
CA GLY A 8 10.69 77.60 -38.18
C GLY A 8 9.23 77.15 -38.00
N ALA A 9 8.38 78.11 -37.63
CA ALA A 9 6.95 77.97 -37.35
C ALA A 9 6.10 77.72 -38.61
N PHE A 10 4.89 77.16 -38.48
CA PHE A 10 3.58 77.76 -38.83
C PHE A 10 2.43 76.74 -38.63
N GLY A 11 1.26 77.25 -38.18
CA GLY A 11 0.07 76.53 -37.62
C GLY A 11 -0.77 75.65 -38.57
N PRO A 12 -2.11 75.50 -38.42
CA PRO A 12 -3.04 75.99 -37.40
C PRO A 12 -3.93 74.89 -36.75
N PHE A 13 -4.73 75.35 -35.79
CA PHE A 13 -5.82 74.66 -35.06
C PHE A 13 -6.75 73.79 -35.93
N CYS A 14 -7.03 72.57 -35.45
CA CYS A 14 -8.29 71.86 -35.71
C CYS A 14 -8.67 71.08 -34.44
N GLY A 15 -9.64 71.60 -33.68
CA GLY A 15 -10.13 70.98 -32.45
C GLY A 15 -11.06 69.81 -32.76
N LEU A 16 -10.68 68.60 -32.34
CA LEU A 16 -11.59 67.46 -32.26
C LEU A 16 -12.06 67.31 -30.81
N ILE A 17 -13.37 67.43 -30.59
CA ILE A 17 -14.03 67.10 -29.33
C ILE A 17 -13.96 65.59 -29.14
N ALA A 18 -13.13 65.14 -28.20
CA ALA A 18 -13.12 63.75 -27.76
C ALA A 18 -14.23 63.53 -26.72
N VAL A 19 -15.30 62.86 -27.13
CA VAL A 19 -16.33 62.33 -26.22
C VAL A 19 -15.68 61.20 -25.41
N LEU A 20 -15.50 61.44 -24.10
CA LEU A 20 -15.08 60.42 -23.13
C LEU A 20 -16.21 59.39 -22.98
N MET A 21 -16.11 58.26 -23.67
CA MET A 21 -16.93 57.09 -23.39
C MET A 21 -16.41 56.40 -22.13
N SER A 22 -17.18 56.46 -21.06
CA SER A 22 -16.97 55.66 -19.85
C SER A 22 -17.04 54.16 -20.19
N PRO A 23 -16.14 53.31 -19.65
CA PRO A 23 -16.22 51.87 -19.87
C PRO A 23 -17.46 51.32 -19.17
N LEU A 24 -18.29 50.60 -19.93
CA LEU A 24 -19.39 49.80 -19.40
C LEU A 24 -18.82 48.77 -18.40
N PRO A 25 -19.49 48.50 -17.27
CA PRO A 25 -19.08 47.44 -16.38
C PRO A 25 -19.08 46.11 -17.14
N ALA A 26 -17.96 45.39 -17.08
CA ALA A 26 -17.85 44.05 -17.62
C ALA A 26 -19.00 43.20 -17.07
N ARG A 27 -19.78 42.60 -17.97
CA ARG A 27 -20.68 41.50 -17.60
C ARG A 27 -19.83 40.48 -16.86
N CYS A 28 -20.22 40.15 -15.63
CA CYS A 28 -19.81 38.89 -15.02
C CYS A 28 -20.34 37.79 -15.94
N ASP A 29 -19.47 37.22 -16.77
CA ASP A 29 -19.76 35.94 -17.39
C ASP A 29 -20.06 34.96 -16.25
N GLU A 30 -21.27 34.40 -16.22
CA GLU A 30 -21.61 33.31 -15.33
C GLU A 30 -20.54 32.23 -15.48
N ALA A 31 -19.93 31.82 -14.36
CA ALA A 31 -19.07 30.65 -14.36
C ALA A 31 -19.84 29.49 -15.01
N PRO A 32 -19.26 28.77 -15.99
CA PRO A 32 -19.98 27.73 -16.72
C PRO A 32 -20.60 26.77 -15.72
N ALA A 33 -21.92 26.60 -15.78
CA ALA A 33 -22.67 25.75 -14.87
C ALA A 33 -21.99 24.37 -14.79
N VAL A 34 -21.52 24.00 -13.60
CA VAL A 34 -20.86 22.71 -13.38
C VAL A 34 -21.86 21.63 -13.77
N LYS A 35 -21.61 20.97 -14.89
CA LYS A 35 -22.46 19.90 -15.39
C LYS A 35 -22.23 18.69 -14.50
N VAL A 36 -23.16 18.44 -13.58
CA VAL A 36 -23.14 17.27 -12.68
C VAL A 36 -23.11 16.00 -13.53
N SER A 37 -22.03 15.24 -13.37
CA SER A 37 -21.79 13.96 -14.02
C SER A 37 -22.22 12.83 -13.09
N PHE A 38 -22.95 11.85 -13.63
CA PHE A 38 -23.36 10.70 -12.84
C PHE A 38 -22.15 9.87 -12.41
N ARG A 39 -21.32 9.47 -13.37
CA ARG A 39 -20.13 8.64 -13.19
C ARG A 39 -19.08 9.31 -12.32
N ASN A 40 -18.90 10.63 -12.45
CA ASN A 40 -17.82 11.33 -11.75
C ASN A 40 -18.23 11.96 -10.43
N ASP A 41 -19.44 12.47 -10.31
CA ASP A 41 -19.87 13.26 -9.14
C ASP A 41 -20.86 12.45 -8.28
N VAL A 42 -21.95 11.93 -8.86
CA VAL A 42 -22.95 11.13 -8.11
C VAL A 42 -22.34 9.87 -7.51
N MET A 43 -21.57 9.12 -8.31
CA MET A 43 -20.88 7.92 -7.82
C MET A 43 -19.80 8.24 -6.77
N ALA A 44 -19.17 9.42 -6.85
CA ALA A 44 -18.20 9.87 -5.85
C ALA A 44 -18.91 10.17 -4.53
N VAL A 45 -20.07 10.85 -4.56
CA VAL A 45 -20.92 11.07 -3.38
C VAL A 45 -21.32 9.74 -2.72
N LEU A 46 -21.80 8.77 -3.50
CA LEU A 46 -22.19 7.45 -2.97
C LEU A 46 -21.00 6.71 -2.35
N SER A 47 -19.81 6.88 -2.93
CA SER A 47 -18.57 6.33 -2.38
C SER A 47 -18.14 7.03 -1.10
N LYS A 48 -18.22 8.36 -1.05
CA LYS A 48 -17.89 9.18 0.12
C LYS A 48 -18.79 8.86 1.30
N ALA A 49 -20.08 8.72 1.04
CA ALA A 49 -21.11 8.36 2.01
C ALA A 49 -21.03 6.88 2.46
N GLY A 50 -20.22 6.05 1.80
CA GLY A 50 -20.10 4.61 2.06
C GLY A 50 -21.31 3.79 1.62
N CYS A 51 -22.21 4.35 0.81
CA CYS A 51 -23.43 3.69 0.35
C CYS A 51 -23.12 2.44 -0.49
N ASN A 52 -22.13 2.54 -1.38
CA ASN A 52 -21.67 1.47 -2.26
C ASN A 52 -20.49 0.65 -1.66
N ALA A 53 -20.27 0.73 -0.34
CA ALA A 53 -19.25 -0.07 0.32
C ALA A 53 -19.72 -1.54 0.49
N GLY A 54 -18.75 -2.46 0.62
CA GLY A 54 -19.02 -3.90 0.78
C GLY A 54 -19.76 -4.28 2.07
N GLN A 55 -19.89 -3.37 3.04
CA GLN A 55 -20.71 -3.57 4.24
C GLN A 55 -22.14 -3.03 4.09
N CYS A 56 -22.44 -2.32 3.00
CA CYS A 56 -23.72 -1.68 2.71
C CYS A 56 -24.30 -2.23 1.40
N HIS A 57 -24.68 -1.37 0.46
CA HIS A 57 -25.34 -1.78 -0.79
C HIS A 57 -24.37 -2.32 -1.83
N GLY A 58 -23.05 -2.10 -1.66
CA GLY A 58 -21.99 -2.65 -2.51
C GLY A 58 -21.63 -4.11 -2.25
N ASN A 59 -22.34 -4.79 -1.33
CA ASN A 59 -22.09 -6.19 -1.03
C ASN A 59 -22.68 -7.11 -2.12
N ALA A 60 -22.25 -8.38 -2.15
CA ALA A 60 -22.65 -9.34 -3.20
C ALA A 60 -24.18 -9.50 -3.39
N ASN A 61 -24.96 -9.33 -2.31
CA ASN A 61 -26.42 -9.48 -2.30
C ASN A 61 -27.16 -8.13 -2.21
N GLY A 62 -26.46 -7.01 -2.02
CA GLY A 62 -27.08 -5.74 -1.63
C GLY A 62 -27.72 -5.80 -0.23
N LYS A 63 -28.58 -4.82 0.08
CA LYS A 63 -29.38 -4.78 1.32
C LYS A 63 -30.79 -4.27 1.04
N ALA A 64 -31.79 -4.91 1.65
CA ALA A 64 -33.20 -4.53 1.58
C ALA A 64 -33.69 -4.31 0.13
N GLY A 65 -33.34 -5.23 -0.79
CA GLY A 65 -33.71 -5.14 -2.20
C GLY A 65 -33.03 -4.01 -2.97
N PHE A 66 -31.97 -3.41 -2.44
CA PHE A 66 -31.18 -2.39 -3.11
C PHE A 66 -29.70 -2.78 -3.13
N LYS A 67 -29.13 -2.82 -4.32
CA LYS A 67 -27.73 -3.19 -4.55
C LYS A 67 -27.07 -2.08 -5.38
N LEU A 68 -25.84 -1.76 -5.03
CA LEU A 68 -24.92 -0.92 -5.79
C LEU A 68 -23.72 -1.79 -6.20
N SER A 69 -23.01 -1.43 -7.26
CA SER A 69 -21.72 -2.04 -7.58
C SER A 69 -20.73 -1.71 -6.47
N LEU A 70 -19.81 -2.62 -6.17
CA LEU A 70 -18.84 -2.42 -5.10
C LEU A 70 -17.96 -1.21 -5.46
N ARG A 71 -17.96 -0.18 -4.61
CA ARG A 71 -17.16 1.05 -4.79
C ARG A 71 -17.40 1.78 -6.13
N GLY A 72 -18.51 1.51 -6.81
CA GLY A 72 -18.85 2.16 -8.08
C GLY A 72 -18.12 1.58 -9.30
N GLU A 73 -17.73 0.30 -9.25
CA GLU A 73 -17.03 -0.40 -10.34
C GLU A 73 -17.87 -0.56 -11.63
N ASP A 74 -19.21 -0.52 -11.53
CA ASP A 74 -20.12 -0.56 -12.69
C ASP A 74 -21.14 0.60 -12.65
N PRO A 75 -20.75 1.80 -13.13
CA PRO A 75 -21.63 2.97 -13.12
C PRO A 75 -22.88 2.82 -14.00
N GLU A 76 -22.83 2.06 -15.10
CA GLU A 76 -24.01 1.88 -15.95
C GLU A 76 -25.08 1.05 -15.23
N TRP A 77 -24.65 -0.01 -14.55
CA TRP A 77 -25.55 -0.81 -13.73
C TRP A 77 -26.10 0.01 -12.54
N ASP A 78 -25.26 0.80 -11.89
CA ASP A 78 -25.67 1.69 -10.79
C ASP A 78 -26.67 2.76 -11.24
N TYR A 79 -26.46 3.36 -12.42
CA TYR A 79 -27.39 4.33 -13.01
C TYR A 79 -28.78 3.72 -13.19
N ASN A 80 -28.86 2.54 -13.80
CA ASN A 80 -30.13 1.85 -14.00
C ASN A 80 -30.80 1.50 -12.66
N THR A 81 -30.02 1.07 -11.68
CA THR A 81 -30.53 0.72 -10.35
C THR A 81 -31.10 1.95 -9.62
N LEU A 82 -30.47 3.11 -9.78
CA LEU A 82 -30.93 4.35 -9.14
C LEU A 82 -32.12 4.99 -9.85
N THR A 83 -32.21 4.87 -11.18
CA THR A 83 -33.21 5.61 -11.98
C THR A 83 -34.41 4.77 -12.40
N ARG A 84 -34.27 3.44 -12.53
CA ARG A 84 -35.30 2.57 -13.12
C ARG A 84 -35.83 1.52 -12.15
N ASP A 85 -35.00 1.03 -11.24
CA ASP A 85 -35.39 -0.06 -10.35
C ASP A 85 -36.49 0.36 -9.36
N MET A 86 -37.27 -0.63 -8.88
CA MET A 86 -38.40 -0.44 -7.97
C MET A 86 -39.41 0.65 -8.41
N PHE A 87 -39.66 0.76 -9.71
CA PHE A 87 -40.54 1.78 -10.32
C PHE A 87 -40.03 3.22 -10.17
N GLY A 88 -38.71 3.43 -10.19
CA GLY A 88 -38.11 4.76 -10.13
C GLY A 88 -38.19 5.44 -8.76
N ARG A 89 -38.62 4.74 -7.71
CA ARG A 89 -38.78 5.32 -6.36
C ARG A 89 -37.47 5.76 -5.69
N ARG A 90 -36.33 5.33 -6.22
CA ARG A 90 -35.01 5.66 -5.66
C ARG A 90 -34.61 7.10 -5.94
N ALA A 91 -34.95 7.60 -7.13
CA ALA A 91 -34.72 8.96 -7.54
C ALA A 91 -35.95 9.47 -8.31
N ASN A 92 -36.69 10.37 -7.68
CA ASN A 92 -37.95 10.91 -8.18
C ASN A 92 -37.70 12.31 -8.76
N PRO A 93 -37.66 12.50 -10.09
CA PRO A 93 -37.43 13.81 -10.69
C PRO A 93 -38.64 14.75 -10.58
N GLU A 94 -39.86 14.23 -10.37
CA GLU A 94 -41.07 15.05 -10.21
C GLU A 94 -41.14 15.69 -8.82
N ASP A 95 -40.68 14.96 -7.79
CA ASP A 95 -40.50 15.46 -6.43
C ASP A 95 -39.13 15.02 -5.88
N PRO A 96 -38.05 15.77 -6.21
CA PRO A 96 -36.68 15.42 -5.84
C PRO A 96 -36.51 15.17 -4.35
N GLY A 97 -37.18 15.95 -3.49
CA GLY A 97 -37.10 15.83 -2.04
C GLY A 97 -37.62 14.49 -1.50
N GLN A 98 -38.53 13.82 -2.22
CA GLN A 98 -39.09 12.52 -1.84
C GLN A 98 -38.26 11.32 -2.33
N SER A 99 -37.13 11.58 -2.97
CA SER A 99 -36.24 10.52 -3.46
C SER A 99 -35.67 9.69 -2.30
N LEU A 100 -35.81 8.36 -2.34
CA LEU A 100 -35.27 7.49 -1.29
C LEU A 100 -33.74 7.61 -1.15
N ILE A 101 -33.03 7.94 -2.23
CA ILE A 101 -31.57 8.18 -2.22
C ILE A 101 -31.18 9.43 -1.41
N LEU A 102 -32.13 10.33 -1.12
CA LEU A 102 -31.94 11.49 -0.23
C LEU A 102 -32.51 11.21 1.16
N LEU A 103 -33.73 10.67 1.24
CA LEU A 103 -34.45 10.49 2.51
C LEU A 103 -33.78 9.46 3.44
N LYS A 104 -33.29 8.33 2.89
CA LYS A 104 -32.68 7.26 3.70
C LYS A 104 -31.33 7.70 4.28
N PRO A 105 -30.36 8.22 3.49
CA PRO A 105 -29.04 8.56 4.04
C PRO A 105 -29.06 9.79 4.95
N THR A 106 -30.05 10.67 4.81
CA THR A 106 -30.27 11.81 5.74
C THR A 106 -31.12 11.45 6.96
N THR A 107 -31.58 10.20 7.07
CA THR A 107 -32.45 9.68 8.15
C THR A 107 -33.80 10.40 8.30
N GLN A 108 -34.24 11.14 7.27
CA GLN A 108 -35.61 11.63 7.18
C GLN A 108 -36.61 10.46 7.02
N MET A 109 -36.12 9.31 6.59
CA MET A 109 -36.82 8.03 6.64
C MET A 109 -35.92 6.98 7.30
N ALA A 110 -36.52 6.04 8.03
CA ALA A 110 -35.81 4.95 8.72
C ALA A 110 -34.81 4.24 7.78
N HIS A 111 -33.55 4.19 8.20
CA HIS A 111 -32.45 3.58 7.46
C HIS A 111 -31.53 2.85 8.43
N GLU A 112 -31.40 1.53 8.29
CA GLU A 112 -30.55 0.70 9.16
C GLU A 112 -29.07 1.10 9.08
N GLY A 113 -28.63 1.65 7.95
CA GLY A 113 -27.27 2.18 7.81
C GLY A 113 -27.01 3.46 8.60
N GLY A 114 -28.01 4.03 9.28
CA GLY A 114 -27.91 5.29 9.98
C GLY A 114 -27.77 6.50 9.05
N GLN A 115 -27.39 7.64 9.62
CA GLN A 115 -27.12 8.86 8.87
C GLN A 115 -25.77 8.76 8.15
N ARG A 116 -25.75 9.07 6.86
CA ARG A 116 -24.54 9.10 6.02
C ARG A 116 -24.09 10.51 5.69
N PHE A 117 -25.03 11.42 5.49
CA PHE A 117 -24.78 12.85 5.28
C PHE A 117 -26.00 13.66 5.74
N LYS A 118 -25.81 14.97 5.94
CA LYS A 118 -26.86 15.89 6.39
C LYS A 118 -27.59 16.53 5.21
N THR A 119 -28.77 17.10 5.44
CA THR A 119 -29.56 17.80 4.40
C THR A 119 -28.90 19.08 3.89
N ASP A 120 -28.01 19.70 4.66
CA ASP A 120 -27.25 20.90 4.31
C ASP A 120 -25.87 20.60 3.68
N SER A 121 -25.52 19.32 3.57
CA SER A 121 -24.23 18.85 3.03
C SER A 121 -24.09 19.06 1.52
N GLU A 122 -22.84 19.00 1.03
CA GLU A 122 -22.57 19.05 -0.41
C GLU A 122 -23.09 17.79 -1.12
N GLU A 123 -22.98 16.62 -0.48
CA GLU A 123 -23.51 15.35 -0.99
C GLU A 123 -25.01 15.43 -1.29
N TYR A 124 -25.77 16.00 -0.35
CA TYR A 124 -27.20 16.20 -0.54
C TYR A 124 -27.47 17.12 -1.73
N LYS A 125 -26.75 18.25 -1.81
CA LYS A 125 -26.92 19.24 -2.90
C LYS A 125 -26.59 18.64 -4.27
N PHE A 126 -25.50 17.88 -4.38
CA PHE A 126 -25.12 17.20 -5.62
C PHE A 126 -26.19 16.21 -6.09
N LEU A 127 -26.67 15.35 -5.19
CA LEU A 127 -27.71 14.38 -5.51
C LEU A 127 -29.03 15.07 -5.86
N PHE A 128 -29.44 16.06 -5.06
CA PHE A 128 -30.66 16.83 -5.29
C PHE A 128 -30.63 17.55 -6.64
N GLU A 129 -29.51 18.20 -7.00
CA GLU A 129 -29.33 18.88 -8.28
C GLU A 129 -29.37 17.89 -9.45
N TRP A 130 -28.71 16.74 -9.34
CA TRP A 130 -28.75 15.69 -10.36
C TRP A 130 -30.18 15.19 -10.60
N ILE A 131 -30.94 14.94 -9.52
CA ILE A 131 -32.33 14.49 -9.61
C ILE A 131 -33.22 15.58 -10.23
N THR A 132 -33.06 16.83 -9.79
CA THR A 132 -33.83 17.99 -10.31
C THR A 132 -33.59 18.21 -11.80
N LYS A 133 -32.38 17.91 -12.30
CA LYS A 133 -32.05 17.97 -13.74
C LYS A 133 -32.60 16.79 -14.55
N GLY A 134 -33.43 15.92 -13.96
CA GLY A 134 -33.98 14.75 -14.62
C GLY A 134 -33.03 13.56 -14.67
N MET A 135 -32.05 13.51 -13.75
CA MET A 135 -31.08 12.41 -13.62
C MET A 135 -30.30 12.14 -14.92
N PRO A 136 -29.66 13.16 -15.54
CA PRO A 136 -28.95 12.94 -16.80
C PRO A 136 -27.85 11.87 -16.61
N ASN A 137 -27.75 10.94 -17.57
CA ASN A 137 -26.58 10.07 -17.69
C ASN A 137 -25.47 10.79 -18.48
N ASP A 138 -24.23 10.37 -18.27
CA ASP A 138 -23.09 10.90 -18.98
C ASP A 138 -23.11 10.52 -20.47
N SER A 139 -22.60 11.41 -21.31
CA SER A 139 -22.36 11.08 -22.72
C SER A 139 -21.21 10.07 -22.85
N GLN A 140 -21.13 9.38 -23.98
CA GLN A 140 -20.01 8.46 -24.25
C GLN A 140 -18.65 9.17 -24.25
N ASN A 141 -18.61 10.47 -24.56
CA ASN A 141 -17.40 11.29 -24.59
C ASN A 141 -17.19 12.09 -23.30
N ALA A 142 -17.92 11.79 -22.22
CA ALA A 142 -17.73 12.47 -20.95
C ALA A 142 -16.31 12.21 -20.42
N PRO A 143 -15.61 13.23 -19.88
CA PRO A 143 -14.28 13.06 -19.32
C PRO A 143 -14.28 12.01 -18.22
N THR A 144 -13.33 11.09 -18.25
CA THR A 144 -13.17 10.03 -17.25
C THR A 144 -11.96 10.35 -16.37
N PRO A 145 -11.99 10.02 -15.07
CA PRO A 145 -10.89 10.30 -14.17
C PRO A 145 -9.74 9.33 -14.46
N GLU A 146 -8.55 9.86 -14.73
CA GLU A 146 -7.38 9.06 -15.13
C GLU A 146 -6.30 9.02 -14.06
N ARG A 147 -6.17 10.08 -13.26
CA ARG A 147 -5.12 10.18 -12.23
C ARG A 147 -5.61 10.91 -10.99
N LEU A 148 -5.26 10.36 -9.82
CA LEU A 148 -5.49 10.98 -8.52
C LEU A 148 -4.14 11.44 -7.96
N GLU A 149 -3.98 12.74 -7.81
CA GLU A 149 -2.81 13.38 -7.21
C GLU A 149 -3.16 13.80 -5.79
N VAL A 150 -2.37 13.35 -4.81
CA VAL A 150 -2.58 13.69 -3.40
C VAL A 150 -1.32 14.32 -2.85
N SER A 151 -1.48 15.40 -2.09
CA SER A 151 -0.39 16.09 -1.42
C SER A 151 -0.69 16.31 0.06
N PRO A 152 0.28 16.10 0.96
CA PRO A 152 1.58 15.44 0.71
C PRO A 152 1.42 13.93 0.39
N THR A 153 2.48 13.32 -0.16
CA THR A 153 2.53 11.86 -0.41
C THR A 153 3.29 11.10 0.67
N ASP A 154 4.29 11.73 1.29
CA ASP A 154 5.09 11.20 2.40
C ASP A 154 5.49 12.39 3.30
N GLU A 155 5.18 12.34 4.59
CA GLU A 155 5.52 13.41 5.53
C GLU A 155 5.76 12.85 6.94
N ILE A 156 6.80 13.35 7.61
CA ILE A 156 7.07 13.10 9.04
C ILE A 156 6.74 14.36 9.83
N LEU A 157 5.76 14.26 10.73
CA LEU A 157 5.35 15.32 11.62
C LEU A 157 6.01 15.14 12.99
N PHE A 158 6.67 16.18 13.47
CA PHE A 158 7.22 16.23 14.83
C PHE A 158 6.33 17.10 15.71
N GLU A 159 6.09 16.66 16.94
CA GLU A 159 5.38 17.50 17.92
C GLU A 159 6.01 18.90 18.04
N PRO A 160 5.19 19.96 18.21
CA PRO A 160 3.75 19.91 18.52
C PRO A 160 2.82 19.71 17.31
N LYS A 161 3.34 19.60 16.08
CA LYS A 161 2.51 19.37 14.89
C LYS A 161 1.86 17.98 14.98
N ASN A 162 0.53 17.96 15.13
CA ASN A 162 -0.28 16.75 15.34
C ASN A 162 -1.36 16.58 14.27
N GLU A 163 -1.44 17.49 13.31
CA GLU A 163 -2.40 17.44 12.21
C GLU A 163 -1.78 17.88 10.89
N ILE A 164 -2.38 17.42 9.80
CA ILE A 164 -1.98 17.80 8.44
C ILE A 164 -3.17 17.67 7.47
N GLN A 165 -3.32 18.69 6.63
CA GLN A 165 -4.35 18.69 5.59
C GLN A 165 -3.86 17.89 4.38
N LEU A 166 -4.69 16.96 3.92
CA LEU A 166 -4.51 16.31 2.62
C LEU A 166 -5.27 17.09 1.55
N HIS A 167 -4.65 17.29 0.40
CA HIS A 167 -5.30 17.84 -0.79
C HIS A 167 -5.32 16.79 -1.88
N ALA A 168 -6.51 16.48 -2.40
CA ALA A 168 -6.70 15.52 -3.48
C ALA A 168 -7.16 16.24 -4.75
N ARG A 169 -6.47 16.02 -5.86
CA ARG A 169 -6.80 16.55 -7.18
C ARG A 169 -6.97 15.40 -8.17
N VAL A 170 -8.07 15.40 -8.91
CA VAL A 170 -8.32 14.43 -9.98
C VAL A 170 -8.02 15.08 -11.31
N VAL A 171 -7.28 14.37 -12.16
CA VAL A 171 -7.01 14.72 -13.56
C VAL A 171 -7.85 13.82 -14.46
N PHE A 172 -8.58 14.43 -15.39
CA PHE A 172 -9.51 13.75 -16.30
C PHE A 172 -8.88 13.57 -17.70
N SER A 173 -9.50 12.70 -18.50
CA SER A 173 -9.04 12.34 -19.86
C SER A 173 -9.05 13.48 -20.88
N ASP A 174 -9.78 14.57 -20.60
CA ASP A 174 -9.76 15.80 -21.39
C ASP A 174 -8.64 16.78 -20.96
N GLY A 175 -7.79 16.38 -20.01
CA GLY A 175 -6.74 17.20 -19.43
C GLY A 175 -7.23 18.18 -18.36
N SER A 176 -8.54 18.28 -18.11
CA SER A 176 -9.07 19.09 -17.02
C SER A 176 -8.68 18.48 -15.66
N SER A 177 -8.66 19.32 -14.62
CA SER A 177 -8.44 18.86 -13.26
C SER A 177 -9.41 19.52 -12.28
N ARG A 178 -9.77 18.81 -11.21
CA ARG A 178 -10.69 19.29 -10.18
C ARG A 178 -10.16 18.96 -8.79
N ASP A 179 -10.44 19.83 -7.83
CA ASP A 179 -10.27 19.51 -6.42
C ASP A 179 -11.32 18.48 -6.03
N ALA A 180 -10.84 17.37 -5.48
CA ALA A 180 -11.64 16.23 -5.05
C ALA A 180 -11.49 15.98 -3.54
N THR A 181 -10.83 16.86 -2.79
CA THR A 181 -10.51 16.69 -1.36
C THR A 181 -11.75 16.31 -0.54
N ARG A 182 -12.84 17.07 -0.71
CA ARG A 182 -14.09 16.81 0.04
C ARG A 182 -14.81 15.54 -0.44
N MET A 183 -14.69 15.20 -1.72
CA MET A 183 -15.33 14.03 -2.34
C MET A 183 -14.50 12.74 -2.26
N ALA A 184 -13.23 12.83 -1.89
CA ALA A 184 -12.35 11.67 -1.74
C ALA A 184 -12.68 10.86 -0.48
N VAL A 185 -12.55 9.54 -0.56
CA VAL A 185 -12.67 8.62 0.56
C VAL A 185 -11.30 8.46 1.22
N TYR A 186 -11.24 8.58 2.54
CA TYR A 186 -10.02 8.43 3.33
C TYR A 186 -10.12 7.16 4.17
N GLU A 187 -9.27 6.17 3.88
CA GLU A 187 -9.20 4.89 4.61
C GLU A 187 -7.87 4.82 5.38
N THR A 188 -7.94 4.68 6.71
CA THR A 188 -6.74 4.61 7.56
C THR A 188 -6.27 3.17 7.74
N ALA A 189 -4.98 2.90 7.55
CA ALA A 189 -4.43 1.55 7.72
C ALA A 189 -4.44 1.05 9.18
N ASN A 190 -4.46 1.96 10.15
CA ASN A 190 -4.48 1.65 11.58
C ASN A 190 -5.15 2.80 12.37
N GLY A 191 -5.44 2.57 13.65
CA GLY A 191 -6.10 3.56 14.53
C GLY A 191 -5.19 4.67 15.07
N LEU A 192 -4.05 4.96 14.44
CA LEU A 192 -3.13 6.02 14.91
C LEU A 192 -3.62 7.43 14.55
N VAL A 193 -4.49 7.55 13.56
CA VAL A 193 -5.03 8.82 13.08
C VAL A 193 -6.54 8.72 12.86
N ASN A 194 -7.21 9.86 12.97
CA ASN A 194 -8.54 10.06 12.41
C ASN A 194 -8.41 10.99 11.20
N VAL A 195 -9.29 10.84 10.20
CA VAL A 195 -9.34 11.76 9.06
C VAL A 195 -10.74 12.36 9.00
N THR A 196 -10.81 13.69 9.03
CA THR A 196 -12.07 14.40 8.93
C THR A 196 -12.69 14.25 7.53
N HIS A 197 -13.95 14.65 7.40
CA HIS A 197 -14.65 14.64 6.12
C HIS A 197 -13.92 15.45 5.04
N ASP A 198 -13.28 16.57 5.39
CA ASP A 198 -12.55 17.46 4.49
C ASP A 198 -11.06 17.11 4.35
N GLY A 199 -10.62 15.94 4.82
CA GLY A 199 -9.25 15.45 4.58
C GLY A 199 -8.19 15.94 5.56
N LEU A 200 -8.58 16.54 6.69
CA LEU A 200 -7.66 16.86 7.79
C LEU A 200 -7.35 15.59 8.57
N VAL A 201 -6.08 15.19 8.55
CA VAL A 201 -5.57 14.05 9.33
C VAL A 201 -5.20 14.56 10.72
N GLN A 202 -5.78 13.94 11.75
CA GLN A 202 -5.56 14.28 13.15
C GLN A 202 -4.98 13.08 13.90
N ARG A 203 -3.82 13.28 14.52
CA ARG A 203 -3.14 12.25 15.30
C ARG A 203 -3.95 11.84 16.53
N GLN A 204 -4.16 10.55 16.70
CA GLN A 204 -4.64 9.92 17.93
C GLN A 204 -3.48 9.37 18.76
N ASN A 205 -2.50 8.75 18.10
CA ASN A 205 -1.32 8.16 18.73
C ASN A 205 -0.06 8.40 17.89
N SER A 206 1.11 8.27 18.49
CA SER A 206 2.38 8.38 17.77
C SER A 206 2.72 7.08 17.03
N GLY A 207 3.37 7.21 15.88
CA GLY A 207 3.76 6.07 15.05
C GLY A 207 3.58 6.36 13.56
N GLU A 208 3.75 5.31 12.76
CA GLU A 208 3.63 5.36 11.30
C GLU A 208 2.27 4.83 10.86
N THR A 209 1.66 5.53 9.89
CA THR A 209 0.39 5.13 9.31
C THR A 209 0.38 5.40 7.81
N THR A 210 -0.54 4.75 7.12
CA THR A 210 -0.86 5.05 5.73
C THR A 210 -2.33 5.42 5.65
N VAL A 211 -2.61 6.56 5.04
CA VAL A 211 -3.97 6.96 4.66
C VAL A 211 -4.13 6.66 3.17
N LEU A 212 -4.98 5.70 2.83
CA LEU A 212 -5.34 5.44 1.44
C LEU A 212 -6.43 6.44 1.05
N VAL A 213 -6.09 7.33 0.11
CA VAL A 213 -7.04 8.29 -0.46
C VAL A 213 -7.59 7.71 -1.74
N ARG A 214 -8.91 7.67 -1.88
CA ARG A 214 -9.58 7.07 -3.03
C ARG A 214 -10.60 8.01 -3.63
N TYR A 215 -10.64 8.07 -4.95
CA TYR A 215 -11.69 8.74 -5.71
C TYR A 215 -12.19 7.76 -6.77
N LEU A 216 -13.41 7.25 -6.58
CA LEU A 216 -13.96 6.16 -7.39
C LEU A 216 -13.00 4.95 -7.41
N HIS A 217 -12.48 4.60 -8.60
CA HIS A 217 -11.52 3.52 -8.84
C HIS A 217 -10.05 3.96 -8.68
N LEU A 218 -9.78 5.26 -8.60
CA LEU A 218 -8.43 5.79 -8.43
C LEU A 218 -8.05 5.79 -6.95
N GLN A 219 -6.81 5.44 -6.65
CA GLN A 219 -6.30 5.35 -5.29
C GLN A 219 -4.86 5.86 -5.19
N ALA A 220 -4.55 6.55 -4.11
CA ALA A 220 -3.24 7.10 -3.82
C ALA A 220 -2.92 6.92 -2.32
N PRO A 221 -1.87 6.19 -1.95
CA PRO A 221 -1.46 6.05 -0.57
C PRO A 221 -0.65 7.28 -0.11
N VAL A 222 -0.99 7.81 1.06
CA VAL A 222 -0.22 8.86 1.76
C VAL A 222 0.43 8.26 3.00
N ARG A 223 1.75 8.34 3.08
CA ARG A 223 2.54 7.82 4.21
C ARG A 223 2.78 8.94 5.21
N LEU A 224 2.38 8.73 6.45
CA LEU A 224 2.53 9.72 7.52
C LEU A 224 3.22 9.08 8.71
N ALA A 225 4.13 9.82 9.35
CA ALA A 225 4.70 9.43 10.63
C ALA A 225 4.53 10.56 11.63
N PHE A 226 3.92 10.26 12.78
CA PHE A 226 3.79 11.20 13.88
C PHE A 226 4.79 10.85 14.96
N VAL A 227 5.80 11.70 15.12
CA VAL A 227 6.95 11.45 15.98
C VAL A 227 6.91 12.39 17.19
N PRO A 228 7.04 11.88 18.43
CA PRO A 228 7.13 12.72 19.61
C PRO A 228 8.33 13.66 19.54
N ALA A 229 8.25 14.84 20.17
CA ALA A 229 9.29 15.86 20.07
C ALA A 229 10.67 15.32 20.49
N ARG A 230 10.73 14.49 21.54
CA ARG A 230 11.96 13.93 22.12
C ARG A 230 13.07 15.00 22.18
N SER A 231 12.86 16.04 22.98
CA SER A 231 13.72 17.24 23.08
C SER A 231 15.19 16.92 23.41
N GLY A 232 15.49 15.77 24.01
CA GLY A 232 16.85 15.28 24.28
C GLY A 232 17.38 14.23 23.29
N PHE A 233 16.74 14.02 22.14
CA PHE A 233 17.19 13.01 21.18
C PHE A 233 18.53 13.42 20.55
N VAL A 234 19.56 12.64 20.85
CA VAL A 234 20.84 12.64 20.16
C VAL A 234 21.00 11.27 19.52
N TRP A 235 21.23 11.25 18.20
CA TRP A 235 21.53 10.03 17.49
C TRP A 235 22.89 9.49 17.95
N LYS A 236 22.90 8.30 18.55
CA LYS A 236 24.12 7.67 19.09
C LYS A 236 25.14 7.27 18.01
N ASN A 237 24.77 7.36 16.73
CA ASN A 237 25.57 7.00 15.57
C ASN A 237 26.32 5.66 15.69
N PRO A 238 25.58 4.56 15.95
CA PRO A 238 26.19 3.24 15.99
C PRO A 238 26.84 2.89 14.65
N PRO A 239 27.90 2.06 14.67
CA PRO A 239 28.57 1.61 13.45
C PRO A 239 27.62 0.72 12.62
N ALA A 240 27.48 1.01 11.33
CA ALA A 240 26.74 0.15 10.40
C ALA A 240 27.65 -1.01 9.98
N ASN A 241 27.15 -2.24 10.08
CA ASN A 241 27.91 -3.43 9.69
C ASN A 241 27.67 -3.81 8.23
N ASN A 242 26.46 -3.57 7.71
CA ASN A 242 26.02 -3.91 6.36
C ASN A 242 25.07 -2.85 5.77
N ASP A 243 24.66 -3.03 4.51
CA ASP A 243 23.75 -2.11 3.81
C ASP A 243 22.33 -2.09 4.44
N ILE A 244 21.97 -3.14 5.18
CA ILE A 244 20.68 -3.25 5.88
C ILE A 244 20.67 -2.30 7.08
N ASP A 245 21.75 -2.30 7.87
CA ASP A 245 21.96 -1.39 9.00
C ASP A 245 21.84 0.07 8.54
N GLU A 246 22.48 0.43 7.42
CA GLU A 246 22.40 1.80 6.88
C GLU A 246 20.94 2.23 6.60
N ARG A 247 20.15 1.34 5.98
CA ARG A 247 18.73 1.59 5.68
C ARG A 247 17.88 1.67 6.94
N ILE A 248 18.11 0.78 7.90
CA ILE A 248 17.43 0.81 9.20
C ILE A 248 17.79 2.09 9.96
N PHE A 249 19.06 2.49 9.98
CA PHE A 249 19.53 3.68 10.70
C PHE A 249 18.99 4.95 10.09
N ALA A 250 18.89 5.04 8.76
CA ALA A 250 18.25 6.16 8.09
C ALA A 250 16.80 6.32 8.58
N LYS A 251 16.05 5.23 8.67
CA LYS A 251 14.66 5.24 9.16
C LYS A 251 14.56 5.59 10.65
N LEU A 252 15.34 4.93 11.51
CA LEU A 252 15.32 5.17 12.95
C LEU A 252 15.70 6.62 13.29
N ARG A 253 16.70 7.18 12.59
CA ARG A 253 17.12 8.57 12.73
C ARG A 253 16.01 9.54 12.34
N ALA A 254 15.34 9.29 11.22
CA ALA A 254 14.19 10.09 10.78
C ALA A 254 13.05 10.07 11.82
N LEU A 255 12.84 8.93 12.49
CA LEU A 255 11.86 8.75 13.56
C LEU A 255 12.36 9.16 14.96
N ARG A 256 13.56 9.73 15.09
CA ARG A 256 14.21 10.09 16.36
C ARG A 256 14.33 8.92 17.35
N ILE A 257 14.48 7.69 16.86
CA ILE A 257 14.62 6.48 17.67
C ILE A 257 16.10 6.07 17.68
N ASN A 258 16.67 5.83 18.87
CA ASN A 258 17.98 5.17 18.96
C ASN A 258 17.79 3.65 18.92
N MET A 259 18.78 2.94 18.38
CA MET A 259 18.77 1.48 18.45
C MET A 259 18.71 0.99 19.89
N SER A 260 18.01 -0.13 20.09
CA SER A 260 18.10 -0.90 21.31
C SER A 260 19.52 -1.41 21.51
N ASP A 261 19.94 -1.51 22.76
CA ASP A 261 21.24 -2.08 23.09
C ASP A 261 21.29 -3.57 22.71
N LEU A 262 22.51 -4.08 22.48
CA LEU A 262 22.71 -5.50 22.23
C LEU A 262 22.25 -6.31 23.44
N CYS A 263 21.45 -7.35 23.20
CA CYS A 263 21.00 -8.25 24.25
C CYS A 263 22.18 -8.86 25.03
N THR A 264 21.95 -9.22 26.28
CA THR A 264 22.91 -9.97 27.11
C THR A 264 23.16 -11.38 26.54
N ASP A 265 24.20 -12.08 27.01
CA ASP A 265 24.48 -13.43 26.51
C ASP A 265 23.49 -14.46 27.01
N SER A 266 22.96 -14.28 28.22
CA SER A 266 21.86 -15.08 28.76
C SER A 266 20.57 -14.92 27.93
N GLU A 267 20.27 -13.70 27.48
CA GLU A 267 19.14 -13.47 26.57
C GLU A 267 19.41 -14.05 25.18
N PHE A 268 20.63 -13.90 24.67
CA PHE A 268 21.00 -14.39 23.35
C PHE A 268 20.87 -15.90 23.24
N ILE A 269 21.45 -16.68 24.15
CA ILE A 269 21.39 -18.14 24.08
C ILE A 269 19.94 -18.65 24.14
N ARG A 270 19.12 -18.05 25.01
CA ARG A 270 17.71 -18.40 25.11
C ARG A 270 16.97 -18.14 23.79
N ARG A 271 17.19 -16.99 23.17
CA ARG A 271 16.57 -16.66 21.87
C ARG A 271 17.07 -17.56 20.75
N ALA A 272 18.38 -17.81 20.68
CA ALA A 272 18.97 -18.67 19.66
C ALA A 272 18.39 -20.10 19.69
N TYR A 273 18.27 -20.70 20.87
CA TYR A 273 17.67 -22.03 21.03
C TYR A 273 16.17 -22.05 20.64
N LEU A 274 15.41 -21.05 21.08
CA LEU A 274 13.97 -20.96 20.75
C LEU A 274 13.75 -20.73 19.25
N ASP A 275 14.54 -19.85 18.64
CA ASP A 275 14.39 -19.46 17.24
C ASP A 275 14.90 -20.56 16.29
N LEU A 276 15.97 -21.27 16.65
CA LEU A 276 16.57 -22.29 15.79
C LEU A 276 16.01 -23.70 16.03
N LEU A 277 15.75 -24.07 17.29
CA LEU A 277 15.39 -25.45 17.67
C LEU A 277 13.98 -25.58 18.25
N GLY A 278 13.30 -24.47 18.58
CA GLY A 278 11.99 -24.51 19.22
C GLY A 278 11.99 -25.02 20.67
N ILE A 279 13.17 -25.12 21.30
CA ILE A 279 13.35 -25.62 22.68
C ILE A 279 14.19 -24.64 23.51
N LEU A 280 14.31 -24.88 24.81
CA LEU A 280 15.20 -24.13 25.69
C LEU A 280 16.56 -24.85 25.83
N PRO A 281 17.65 -24.10 26.08
CA PRO A 281 18.91 -24.72 26.47
C PRO A 281 18.78 -25.37 27.85
N SER A 282 19.52 -26.44 28.09
CA SER A 282 19.74 -26.95 29.44
C SER A 282 20.48 -25.91 30.30
N ALA A 283 20.37 -26.05 31.62
CA ALA A 283 21.08 -25.18 32.55
C ALA A 283 22.61 -25.29 32.39
N GLU A 284 23.12 -26.46 32.00
CA GLU A 284 24.54 -26.69 31.74
C GLU A 284 25.00 -25.97 30.48
N GLU A 285 24.31 -26.17 29.35
CA GLU A 285 24.59 -25.46 28.08
C GLU A 285 24.55 -23.94 28.26
N ALA A 286 23.55 -23.43 28.98
CA ALA A 286 23.40 -22.02 29.25
C ALA A 286 24.58 -21.45 30.07
N ARG A 287 24.99 -22.13 31.14
CA ARG A 287 26.13 -21.72 31.96
C ARG A 287 27.45 -21.82 31.19
N ALA A 288 27.64 -22.90 30.44
CA ALA A 288 28.83 -23.11 29.63
C ALA A 288 29.02 -21.97 28.62
N PHE A 289 27.95 -21.57 27.91
CA PHE A 289 28.01 -20.46 26.96
C PHE A 289 28.25 -19.10 27.62
N VAL A 290 27.58 -18.80 28.73
CA VAL A 290 27.74 -17.51 29.43
C VAL A 290 29.15 -17.37 30.02
N ASN A 291 29.71 -18.47 30.52
CA ASN A 291 31.05 -18.51 31.12
C ASN A 291 32.17 -18.81 30.12
N ASP A 292 31.87 -18.97 28.83
CA ASP A 292 32.89 -19.24 27.80
C ASP A 292 33.76 -17.99 27.58
N GLU A 293 34.93 -17.97 28.23
CA GLU A 293 35.97 -16.94 28.10
C GLU A 293 36.93 -17.17 26.91
N VAL A 294 36.73 -18.20 26.08
CA VAL A 294 37.73 -18.66 25.10
C VAL A 294 38.23 -17.48 24.24
N ALA A 295 39.54 -17.27 24.31
CA ALA A 295 40.30 -16.46 23.37
C ALA A 295 40.14 -17.12 21.99
N ALA A 296 39.31 -16.53 21.14
CA ALA A 296 39.08 -17.05 19.81
C ALA A 296 40.41 -17.19 19.07
N ALA A 297 40.77 -18.43 18.72
CA ALA A 297 41.71 -18.69 17.64
C ALA A 297 41.26 -17.87 16.42
N ASP A 298 42.22 -17.34 15.66
CA ASP A 298 42.02 -16.25 14.71
C ASP A 298 40.99 -16.56 13.60
N VAL A 299 39.70 -16.35 13.88
CA VAL A 299 38.60 -16.46 12.88
C VAL A 299 38.58 -15.26 11.92
N ARG A 300 39.62 -14.40 11.93
CA ARG A 300 39.79 -13.39 10.86
C ARG A 300 39.69 -14.02 9.48
N GLY A 301 40.16 -15.26 9.30
CA GLY A 301 40.03 -16.00 8.05
C GLY A 301 38.58 -16.25 7.63
N LEU A 302 37.76 -16.89 8.47
CA LEU A 302 36.44 -17.38 8.06
C LEU A 302 35.35 -16.30 7.93
N ILE A 303 35.42 -15.22 8.74
CA ILE A 303 34.40 -14.15 8.70
C ILE A 303 34.79 -13.03 7.73
N LEU A 304 36.08 -12.73 7.54
CA LEU A 304 36.53 -11.64 6.64
C LEU A 304 36.86 -12.12 5.23
N GLN A 305 37.23 -13.39 5.05
CA GLN A 305 37.48 -13.97 3.71
C GLN A 305 36.24 -14.64 3.12
N ASN A 306 35.11 -14.68 3.84
CA ASN A 306 33.85 -15.07 3.25
C ASN A 306 33.29 -13.86 2.47
N PRO A 307 33.27 -13.89 1.12
CA PRO A 307 32.73 -12.80 0.31
C PRO A 307 31.22 -12.59 0.52
N LYS A 308 30.53 -13.50 1.23
CA LYS A 308 29.12 -13.38 1.64
C LYS A 308 28.94 -12.87 3.08
N SER A 309 30.01 -12.66 3.85
CA SER A 309 29.89 -12.10 5.19
C SER A 309 29.51 -10.63 5.08
N GLU A 310 28.32 -10.28 5.57
CA GLU A 310 27.81 -8.92 5.53
C GLU A 310 28.56 -7.97 6.48
N ILE A 311 29.43 -8.46 7.37
CA ILE A 311 30.16 -7.64 8.35
C ILE A 311 31.33 -6.93 7.65
N ARG A 312 31.07 -5.72 7.13
CA ARG A 312 32.05 -4.95 6.34
C ARG A 312 33.08 -4.19 7.17
N ASN A 313 32.91 -4.05 8.49
CA ASN A 313 33.80 -3.21 9.31
C ASN A 313 34.60 -3.97 10.40
N PRO A 314 35.83 -4.42 10.10
CA PRO A 314 36.69 -5.10 11.07
C PRO A 314 37.30 -4.19 12.15
N LYS A 315 37.18 -2.86 12.03
CA LYS A 315 37.82 -1.87 12.92
C LYS A 315 36.93 -1.33 14.04
N LEU A 316 35.62 -1.61 14.04
CA LEU A 316 34.65 -0.92 14.91
C LEU A 316 34.20 -1.67 16.17
N ALA A 317 34.65 -2.91 16.38
CA ALA A 317 34.34 -3.66 17.59
C ALA A 317 35.56 -3.78 18.50
N SER A 318 35.41 -3.37 19.78
CA SER A 318 36.40 -3.64 20.83
C SER A 318 36.80 -5.11 20.81
N ALA A 319 38.01 -5.45 21.26
CA ALA A 319 38.43 -6.85 21.32
C ALA A 319 37.43 -7.73 22.10
N SER A 320 36.76 -7.16 23.12
CA SER A 320 35.69 -7.80 23.87
C SER A 320 34.43 -8.04 23.03
N LEU A 321 33.96 -7.05 22.25
CA LEU A 321 32.79 -7.21 21.39
C LEU A 321 33.05 -8.24 20.27
N ARG A 322 34.26 -8.27 19.69
CA ARG A 322 34.62 -9.28 18.69
C ARG A 322 34.56 -10.69 19.25
N ARG A 323 35.17 -10.94 20.42
CA ARG A 323 35.10 -12.25 21.10
C ARG A 323 33.65 -12.66 21.36
N ARG A 324 32.82 -11.72 21.82
CA ARG A 324 31.39 -11.95 22.06
C ARG A 324 30.66 -12.38 20.79
N LEU A 325 30.84 -11.66 19.68
CA LEU A 325 30.21 -12.00 18.40
C LEU A 325 30.70 -13.35 17.85
N GLN A 326 32.00 -13.66 17.99
CA GLN A 326 32.56 -14.95 17.58
C GLN A 326 31.99 -16.12 18.39
N ARG A 327 31.85 -15.97 19.71
CA ARG A 327 31.20 -16.97 20.56
C ARG A 327 29.74 -17.21 20.13
N ARG A 328 29.00 -16.13 19.83
CA ARG A 328 27.62 -16.20 19.33
C ARG A 328 27.52 -16.92 17.98
N ALA A 329 28.41 -16.62 17.04
CA ALA A 329 28.45 -17.28 15.73
C ALA A 329 28.73 -18.78 15.88
N ARG A 330 29.73 -19.17 16.69
CA ARG A 330 30.01 -20.58 16.99
C ARG A 330 28.80 -21.32 17.58
N LEU A 331 28.08 -20.69 18.50
CA LEU A 331 26.85 -21.27 19.05
C LEU A 331 25.81 -21.48 17.94
N ILE A 332 25.58 -20.48 17.08
CA ILE A 332 24.64 -20.62 15.96
C ILE A 332 25.03 -21.79 15.07
N ASP A 333 26.30 -21.88 14.65
CA ASP A 333 26.79 -22.96 13.81
C ASP A 333 26.53 -24.33 14.46
N GLN A 334 26.81 -24.47 15.76
CA GLN A 334 26.54 -25.71 16.52
C GLN A 334 25.04 -26.05 16.59
N LEU A 335 24.17 -25.05 16.73
CA LEU A 335 22.73 -25.28 16.78
C LEU A 335 22.17 -25.66 15.40
N LEU A 336 22.72 -25.13 14.30
CA LEU A 336 22.28 -25.49 12.95
C LEU A 336 22.58 -26.95 12.60
N GLU A 337 23.63 -27.54 13.17
CA GLU A 337 24.01 -28.95 12.98
C GLU A 337 23.17 -29.92 13.81
N ARG A 338 22.36 -29.43 14.74
CA ARG A 338 21.53 -30.28 15.60
C ARG A 338 20.33 -30.85 14.84
N PRO A 339 19.94 -32.12 15.06
CA PRO A 339 18.78 -32.72 14.39
C PRO A 339 17.49 -31.95 14.67
N GLU A 340 17.38 -31.35 15.86
CA GLU A 340 16.22 -30.55 16.26
C GLU A 340 16.01 -29.31 15.36
N PHE A 341 17.07 -28.77 14.75
CA PHE A 341 16.94 -27.67 13.79
C PHE A 341 16.11 -28.13 12.58
N ALA A 342 16.48 -29.27 11.99
CA ALA A 342 15.78 -29.82 10.84
C ALA A 342 14.35 -30.23 11.21
N ASP A 343 14.12 -30.79 12.40
CA ASP A 343 12.78 -31.14 12.90
C ASP A 343 11.89 -29.90 13.06
N PHE A 344 12.38 -28.88 13.77
CA PHE A 344 11.62 -27.67 14.04
C PHE A 344 11.30 -26.88 12.76
N TRP A 345 12.29 -26.69 11.89
CA TRP A 345 12.08 -25.96 10.65
C TRP A 345 11.28 -26.74 9.61
N ALA A 346 11.31 -28.08 9.62
CA ALA A 346 10.45 -28.89 8.75
C ALA A 346 8.97 -28.69 9.08
N LEU A 347 8.63 -28.55 10.36
CA LEU A 347 7.27 -28.21 10.78
C LEU A 347 6.88 -26.81 10.29
N LYS A 348 7.74 -25.80 10.49
CA LYS A 348 7.48 -24.43 10.02
C LYS A 348 7.28 -24.37 8.50
N TRP A 349 8.14 -25.04 7.74
CA TRP A 349 8.02 -25.11 6.29
C TRP A 349 6.81 -25.92 5.84
N SER A 350 6.45 -26.99 6.57
CA SER A 350 5.24 -27.75 6.29
C SER A 350 3.98 -26.90 6.41
N ASP A 351 3.88 -26.05 7.42
CA ASP A 351 2.77 -25.10 7.57
C ASP A 351 2.71 -24.11 6.39
N ILE A 352 3.86 -23.52 6.06
CA ILE A 352 3.99 -22.53 4.97
C ILE A 352 3.65 -23.15 3.61
N LEU A 353 4.05 -24.40 3.39
CA LEU A 353 3.85 -25.15 2.15
C LEU A 353 2.52 -25.92 2.10
N ARG A 354 1.66 -25.75 3.12
CA ARG A 354 0.33 -26.38 3.23
C ARG A 354 0.39 -27.91 3.17
N ASN A 355 1.29 -28.49 3.93
CA ASN A 355 1.47 -29.93 4.03
C ASN A 355 0.35 -30.57 4.89
N GLU A 356 -0.86 -30.68 4.33
CA GLU A 356 -2.09 -31.02 5.06
C GLU A 356 -2.77 -32.31 4.57
N GLU A 357 -3.25 -33.13 5.50
CA GLU A 357 -3.80 -34.47 5.19
C GLU A 357 -5.03 -34.43 4.31
N LYS A 358 -5.88 -33.44 4.56
CA LYS A 358 -7.12 -33.22 3.82
C LYS A 358 -6.89 -33.10 2.31
N VAL A 359 -5.72 -32.60 1.90
CA VAL A 359 -5.38 -32.39 0.49
C VAL A 359 -4.40 -33.44 -0.02
N LEU A 360 -3.43 -33.83 0.80
CA LEU A 360 -2.26 -34.62 0.39
C LEU A 360 -2.33 -36.10 0.74
N ASP A 361 -3.32 -36.54 1.53
CA ASP A 361 -3.38 -37.85 2.20
C ASP A 361 -2.20 -38.15 3.14
N ARG A 362 -2.36 -39.16 3.99
CA ARG A 362 -1.41 -39.48 5.05
C ARG A 362 -0.01 -39.81 4.51
N LYS A 363 0.06 -40.53 3.39
CA LYS A 363 1.34 -40.93 2.79
C LYS A 363 2.01 -39.75 2.11
N GLY A 364 1.24 -38.91 1.41
CA GLY A 364 1.74 -37.69 0.78
C GLY A 364 2.34 -36.72 1.79
N ILE A 365 1.68 -36.50 2.93
CA ILE A 365 2.23 -35.63 3.99
C ILE A 365 3.57 -36.13 4.48
N GLN A 366 3.65 -37.42 4.82
CA GLN A 366 4.85 -37.99 5.42
C GLN A 366 6.04 -37.84 4.47
N LEU A 367 5.88 -38.26 3.21
CA LEU A 367 6.95 -38.19 2.22
C LEU A 367 7.35 -36.74 1.91
N TYR A 368 6.39 -35.81 1.90
CA TYR A 368 6.68 -34.41 1.65
C TYR A 368 7.39 -33.75 2.84
N HIS A 369 6.94 -34.03 4.06
CA HIS A 369 7.60 -33.62 5.29
C HIS A 369 9.04 -34.16 5.34
N ASP A 370 9.24 -35.44 5.06
CA ASP A 370 10.56 -36.08 5.10
C ASP A 370 11.51 -35.44 4.09
N TRP A 371 11.04 -35.10 2.90
CA TRP A 371 11.83 -34.35 1.92
C TRP A 371 12.19 -32.93 2.39
N ILE A 372 11.27 -32.21 3.02
CA ILE A 372 11.53 -30.88 3.59
C ILE A 372 12.60 -31.00 4.68
N ARG A 373 12.41 -31.94 5.62
CA ARG A 373 13.31 -32.20 6.73
C ARG A 373 14.70 -32.59 6.25
N GLN A 374 14.80 -33.49 5.27
CA GLN A 374 16.06 -33.90 4.65
C GLN A 374 16.76 -32.69 4.01
N SER A 375 16.01 -31.85 3.29
CA SER A 375 16.56 -30.65 2.67
C SER A 375 17.19 -29.70 3.69
N LEU A 376 16.58 -29.57 4.87
CA LEU A 376 17.11 -28.75 5.96
C LEU A 376 18.34 -29.39 6.61
N SER A 377 18.31 -30.69 6.90
CA SER A 377 19.45 -31.41 7.50
C SER A 377 20.67 -31.47 6.59
N GLU A 378 20.49 -31.42 5.26
CA GLU A 378 21.58 -31.40 4.29
C GLU A 378 22.05 -29.98 3.94
N HIS A 379 21.56 -28.95 4.65
CA HIS A 379 21.83 -27.54 4.37
C HIS A 379 21.59 -27.16 2.89
N LYS A 380 20.51 -27.70 2.30
CA LYS A 380 20.19 -27.47 0.89
C LYS A 380 20.04 -25.96 0.63
N PRO A 381 20.78 -25.40 -0.35
CA PRO A 381 20.63 -23.99 -0.72
C PRO A 381 19.18 -23.66 -1.11
N VAL A 382 18.69 -22.51 -0.66
CA VAL A 382 17.29 -22.09 -0.85
C VAL A 382 16.93 -22.04 -2.35
N ASP A 383 17.84 -21.60 -3.22
CA ASP A 383 17.61 -21.56 -4.67
C ASP A 383 17.38 -22.97 -5.25
N ARG A 384 18.10 -23.97 -4.75
CA ARG A 384 17.91 -25.37 -5.14
C ARG A 384 16.61 -25.93 -4.56
N PHE A 385 16.32 -25.67 -3.29
CA PHE A 385 15.06 -26.07 -2.64
C PHE A 385 13.84 -25.56 -3.43
N VAL A 386 13.83 -24.26 -3.74
CA VAL A 386 12.75 -23.62 -4.50
C VAL A 386 12.69 -24.12 -5.93
N ARG A 387 13.84 -24.33 -6.60
CA ARG A 387 13.86 -24.89 -7.96
C ARG A 387 13.29 -26.30 -8.01
N GLU A 388 13.71 -27.18 -7.11
CA GLU A 388 13.19 -28.55 -7.02
C GLU A 388 11.67 -28.53 -6.78
N LEU A 389 11.20 -27.64 -5.91
CA LEU A 389 9.78 -27.45 -5.61
C LEU A 389 8.96 -26.99 -6.84
N LEU A 390 9.40 -25.92 -7.50
CA LEU A 390 8.68 -25.27 -8.61
C LEU A 390 8.88 -25.96 -9.97
N SER A 391 9.78 -26.92 -10.08
CA SER A 391 9.98 -27.73 -11.29
C SER A 391 9.50 -29.17 -11.14
N ALA A 392 8.97 -29.53 -9.96
CA ALA A 392 8.51 -30.87 -9.64
C ALA A 392 7.43 -31.37 -10.61
N ARG A 393 7.55 -32.63 -11.02
CA ARG A 393 6.61 -33.32 -11.92
C ARG A 393 6.43 -34.78 -11.51
N GLY A 394 5.33 -35.38 -11.93
CA GLY A 394 5.06 -36.79 -11.76
C GLY A 394 4.40 -37.15 -10.43
N SER A 395 4.62 -38.39 -9.97
CA SER A 395 3.98 -38.93 -8.78
C SER A 395 4.37 -38.18 -7.51
N THR A 396 3.38 -37.79 -6.71
CA THR A 396 3.58 -37.15 -5.40
C THR A 396 4.19 -38.07 -4.35
N TYR A 397 4.30 -39.38 -4.61
CA TYR A 397 4.96 -40.32 -3.72
C TYR A 397 6.41 -40.61 -4.14
N LEU A 398 6.70 -40.58 -5.44
CA LEU A 398 8.07 -40.81 -5.94
C LEU A 398 8.87 -39.50 -6.05
N ASN A 399 8.17 -38.38 -6.23
CA ASN A 399 8.73 -37.03 -6.26
C ASN A 399 7.95 -36.15 -5.26
N PRO A 400 8.27 -36.21 -3.96
CA PRO A 400 7.51 -35.52 -2.91
C PRO A 400 7.30 -34.01 -3.12
N PRO A 401 8.25 -33.24 -3.69
CA PRO A 401 8.04 -31.84 -4.09
C PRO A 401 6.79 -31.58 -4.94
N ALA A 402 6.34 -32.57 -5.73
CA ALA A 402 5.13 -32.45 -6.53
C ALA A 402 3.85 -32.25 -5.68
N ASN A 403 3.89 -32.55 -4.37
CA ASN A 403 2.80 -32.25 -3.45
C ASN A 403 2.50 -30.75 -3.35
N TYR A 404 3.47 -29.86 -3.62
CA TYR A 404 3.22 -28.42 -3.72
C TYR A 404 2.12 -28.11 -4.73
N TYR A 405 2.06 -28.87 -5.82
CA TYR A 405 1.07 -28.68 -6.87
C TYR A 405 -0.30 -29.23 -6.51
N ARG A 406 -0.35 -30.26 -5.67
CA ARG A 406 -1.58 -30.84 -5.12
C ARG A 406 -2.17 -29.93 -4.04
N ALA A 407 -1.33 -29.37 -3.16
CA ALA A 407 -1.69 -28.39 -2.15
C ALA A 407 -2.22 -27.07 -2.75
N ASN A 408 -1.68 -26.66 -3.91
CA ASN A 408 -2.07 -25.45 -4.63
C ASN A 408 -2.63 -25.81 -6.02
N ARG A 409 -3.83 -26.41 -6.04
CA ARG A 409 -4.33 -27.18 -7.18
C ARG A 409 -4.57 -26.36 -8.46
N ASP A 410 -5.18 -25.19 -8.36
CA ASP A 410 -5.49 -24.34 -9.51
C ASP A 410 -4.38 -23.31 -9.80
N ALA A 411 -4.35 -22.79 -11.03
CA ALA A 411 -3.30 -21.88 -11.48
C ALA A 411 -3.23 -20.59 -10.67
N VAL A 412 -4.39 -20.07 -10.24
CA VAL A 412 -4.49 -18.79 -9.53
C VAL A 412 -3.97 -18.94 -8.10
N THR A 413 -4.46 -19.92 -7.35
CA THR A 413 -3.98 -20.22 -6.00
C THR A 413 -2.47 -20.49 -5.99
N ARG A 414 -1.97 -21.22 -7.00
CA ARG A 414 -0.53 -21.49 -7.13
C ARG A 414 0.28 -20.24 -7.41
N ALA A 415 -0.18 -19.36 -8.30
CA ALA A 415 0.50 -18.10 -8.59
C ALA A 415 0.56 -17.20 -7.35
N GLU A 416 -0.55 -17.10 -6.60
CA GLU A 416 -0.62 -16.32 -5.36
C GLU A 416 0.31 -16.88 -4.29
N ALA A 417 0.24 -18.19 -4.02
CA ALA A 417 1.11 -18.83 -3.04
C ALA A 417 2.59 -18.65 -3.42
N THR A 418 2.94 -18.89 -4.67
CA THR A 418 4.33 -18.77 -5.14
C THR A 418 4.85 -17.33 -5.02
N ALA A 419 4.05 -16.34 -5.45
CA ALA A 419 4.44 -14.94 -5.36
C ALA A 419 4.57 -14.48 -3.90
N GLN A 420 3.66 -14.89 -3.03
CA GLN A 420 3.71 -14.52 -1.62
C GLN A 420 4.89 -15.19 -0.91
N LEU A 421 5.12 -16.48 -1.15
CA LEU A 421 6.14 -17.26 -0.45
C LEU A 421 7.57 -16.91 -0.89
N PHE A 422 7.79 -16.75 -2.20
CA PHE A 422 9.15 -16.63 -2.73
C PHE A 422 9.50 -15.24 -3.25
N LEU A 423 8.50 -14.40 -3.56
CA LEU A 423 8.72 -13.02 -4.03
C LEU A 423 8.32 -11.97 -2.98
N GLY A 424 7.67 -12.37 -1.88
CA GLY A 424 7.13 -11.45 -0.89
C GLY A 424 5.99 -10.56 -1.41
N ALA A 425 5.37 -10.93 -2.54
CA ALA A 425 4.36 -10.14 -3.22
C ALA A 425 2.95 -10.73 -3.01
N ARG A 426 1.99 -9.88 -2.63
CA ARG A 426 0.59 -10.29 -2.45
C ARG A 426 -0.21 -10.03 -3.74
N LEU A 427 -0.45 -11.07 -4.53
CA LEU A 427 -1.20 -10.96 -5.78
C LEU A 427 -2.73 -11.02 -5.62
N GLN A 428 -3.23 -11.24 -4.40
CA GLN A 428 -4.67 -11.40 -4.14
C GLN A 428 -5.50 -10.17 -4.56
N CYS A 429 -4.97 -8.98 -4.35
CA CYS A 429 -5.62 -7.74 -4.79
C CYS A 429 -5.54 -7.54 -6.32
N ALA A 430 -4.52 -8.14 -6.96
CA ALA A 430 -4.31 -8.07 -8.41
C ALA A 430 -5.30 -8.92 -9.23
N LYS A 431 -6.12 -9.74 -8.56
CA LYS A 431 -7.18 -10.53 -9.21
C LYS A 431 -8.28 -9.68 -9.84
N CYS A 432 -8.57 -8.52 -9.25
CA CYS A 432 -9.72 -7.71 -9.63
C CYS A 432 -9.33 -6.27 -10.03
N HIS A 433 -8.18 -5.78 -9.57
CA HIS A 433 -7.68 -4.44 -9.90
C HIS A 433 -6.16 -4.38 -9.84
N ASN A 434 -5.53 -3.39 -10.48
CA ASN A 434 -4.07 -3.21 -10.34
C ASN A 434 -3.69 -2.96 -8.88
N HIS A 435 -2.62 -3.62 -8.41
CA HIS A 435 -2.22 -3.56 -6.99
C HIS A 435 -1.88 -2.10 -6.58
N PRO A 436 -2.43 -1.57 -5.46
CA PRO A 436 -2.35 -0.14 -5.12
C PRO A 436 -0.93 0.40 -4.92
N PHE A 437 0.02 -0.49 -4.61
CA PHE A 437 1.38 -0.15 -4.21
C PHE A 437 2.44 -0.51 -5.25
N GLU A 438 2.07 -1.14 -6.37
CA GLU A 438 3.02 -1.48 -7.45
C GLU A 438 2.92 -0.47 -8.61
N GLY A 439 3.50 0.71 -8.40
CA GLY A 439 3.64 1.75 -9.43
C GLY A 439 4.85 1.59 -10.36
N ARG A 440 5.48 0.41 -10.46
CA ARG A 440 6.64 0.20 -11.34
C ARG A 440 6.49 -1.09 -12.13
N ARG A 441 6.39 -0.95 -13.46
CA ARG A 441 6.88 -1.96 -14.39
C ARG A 441 8.32 -2.27 -14.01
N VAL A 442 8.56 -3.41 -13.40
CA VAL A 442 9.89 -4.01 -13.40
C VAL A 442 10.11 -4.43 -14.85
N GLN A 443 10.73 -3.56 -15.66
CA GLN A 443 11.38 -4.06 -16.86
C GLN A 443 12.48 -5.00 -16.39
N PRO A 444 12.45 -6.29 -16.76
CA PRO A 444 13.61 -7.14 -16.53
C PRO A 444 14.81 -6.48 -17.24
N PRO A 445 16.02 -6.55 -16.67
CA PRO A 445 17.21 -6.06 -17.35
C PRO A 445 17.29 -6.72 -18.73
N PRO A 446 17.66 -5.98 -19.79
CA PRO A 446 17.79 -6.56 -21.12
C PRO A 446 18.79 -7.71 -21.04
N ILE A 447 18.33 -8.91 -21.37
CA ILE A 447 19.20 -10.07 -21.55
C ILE A 447 20.03 -9.77 -22.79
N GLN A 448 21.27 -9.32 -22.61
CA GLN A 448 22.22 -9.21 -23.70
C GLN A 448 22.49 -10.62 -24.24
N GLY A 449 22.04 -10.91 -25.47
CA GLY A 449 22.42 -12.11 -26.22
C GLY A 449 21.30 -13.05 -26.68
N ALA A 450 20.01 -12.72 -26.54
CA ALA A 450 18.95 -13.51 -27.17
C ALA A 450 18.59 -12.95 -28.56
N PRO A 451 18.61 -13.77 -29.64
CA PRO A 451 18.29 -13.30 -30.99
C PRO A 451 16.82 -12.87 -31.09
N GLU A 452 16.60 -11.72 -31.73
CA GLU A 452 15.28 -11.19 -32.05
C GLU A 452 14.46 -12.19 -32.88
N GLN A 453 13.46 -12.81 -32.25
CA GLN A 453 12.26 -13.23 -32.95
C GLN A 453 11.02 -12.76 -32.17
N SER A 454 10.52 -11.63 -32.65
CA SER A 454 9.10 -11.30 -32.82
C SER A 454 8.12 -11.60 -31.68
N ALA A 455 7.65 -10.50 -31.13
CA ALA A 455 6.31 -10.32 -30.55
C ALA A 455 5.22 -11.13 -31.25
N ARG A 456 4.46 -11.91 -30.46
CA ARG A 456 3.04 -12.21 -30.63
C ARG A 456 2.51 -12.99 -29.43
N TRP A 457 1.90 -12.28 -28.48
CA TRP A 457 0.90 -12.87 -27.59
C TRP A 457 -0.26 -11.87 -27.43
N THR A 458 -1.11 -11.85 -28.44
CA THR A 458 -2.50 -11.38 -28.36
C THR A 458 -3.36 -12.47 -27.74
N ARG A 459 -4.23 -12.05 -26.81
CA ARG A 459 -5.58 -12.57 -26.51
C ARG A 459 -5.80 -14.07 -26.60
N TYR A 460 -6.10 -14.69 -25.46
CA TYR A 460 -7.21 -15.63 -25.36
C TYR A 460 -7.92 -15.47 -24.01
N SER A 461 -9.21 -15.12 -24.13
CA SER A 461 -10.38 -15.38 -23.27
C SER A 461 -10.20 -15.63 -21.78
#